data_AF-A0A957V8I8-F1
#
_entry.id   AF-A0A957V8I8-F1
#
_cell.length_a   1.000
_cell.length_b   1.000
_cell.length_c   1.000
_cell.angle_alpha   90.00
_cell.angle_beta   90.00
_cell.angle_gamma   90.00
#
_symmetry.space_group_name_H-M   'P 1'
#
loop_
_entity.id
_entity.type
_entity.pdbx_description
1 polymer ?
#
loop_
_entity_poly.entity_id
_entity_poly.type
_entity_poly.pdbx_seq_one_letter_code
_entity_poly.pdbx_strand_id
1 'polypeptide(L)'
;VNTVDNIGHGMQLGTAGMHQQVSQWLTQQQYLTRLVQKLLDEEFAVFLTADHGNVWAHGSGRLSEGTLVETRGQRARIYTDPAFLDLARQQMPEVIEWSNVGLPVELQALLAPKLSGFLNSGEQAVCHGGIALEEVIVPFVQINQKDTNAE
;
A
#
# COMPACT_ATOMS: atom_id res chain seq x y z
N VAL A 1 -12.25 -3.08 -8.61
CA VAL A 1 -10.87 -2.56 -8.65
C VAL A 1 -10.28 -2.55 -7.25
N ASN A 2 -10.87 -1.85 -6.27
CA ASN A 2 -10.33 -1.72 -4.91
C ASN A 2 -10.53 -2.94 -3.97
N THR A 3 -10.78 -4.14 -4.49
CA THR A 3 -11.21 -5.26 -3.65
C THR A 3 -10.08 -5.76 -2.73
N VAL A 4 -8.87 -5.91 -3.27
CA VAL A 4 -7.70 -6.36 -2.47
C VAL A 4 -7.32 -5.32 -1.43
N ASP A 5 -7.40 -4.04 -1.78
CA ASP A 5 -7.11 -2.93 -0.87
C ASP A 5 -8.12 -2.88 0.31
N ASN A 6 -9.41 -2.99 0.01
CA ASN A 6 -10.46 -3.08 1.04
C ASN A 6 -10.28 -4.30 1.96
N ILE A 7 -9.83 -5.45 1.43
CA ILE A 7 -9.49 -6.65 2.22
C ILE A 7 -8.31 -6.33 3.16
N GLY A 8 -7.28 -5.65 2.66
CA GLY A 8 -6.12 -5.22 3.43
C GLY A 8 -6.54 -4.33 4.61
N HIS A 9 -7.24 -3.23 4.34
CA HIS A 9 -7.63 -2.28 5.38
C HIS A 9 -8.51 -2.87 6.49
N GLY A 10 -9.30 -3.92 6.20
CA GLY A 10 -10.10 -4.64 7.19
C GLY A 10 -9.36 -5.75 7.96
N MET A 11 -8.09 -5.99 7.66
CA MET A 11 -7.40 -7.21 8.09
C MET A 11 -6.97 -7.20 9.57
N GLN A 12 -7.29 -8.29 10.27
CA GLN A 12 -6.94 -8.50 11.68
C GLN A 12 -5.88 -9.58 11.91
N LEU A 13 -5.67 -10.47 10.93
CA LEU A 13 -4.75 -11.61 11.03
C LEU A 13 -3.45 -11.39 10.24
N GLY A 14 -3.10 -10.12 10.01
CA GLY A 14 -1.94 -9.73 9.23
C GLY A 14 -1.93 -10.24 7.79
N THR A 15 -0.74 -10.29 7.20
CA THR A 15 -0.51 -10.68 5.80
C THR A 15 -1.08 -12.06 5.46
N ALA A 16 -0.97 -13.02 6.38
CA ALA A 16 -1.49 -14.38 6.16
C ALA A 16 -3.03 -14.38 6.01
N GLY A 17 -3.74 -13.64 6.87
CA GLY A 17 -5.19 -13.49 6.76
C GLY A 17 -5.61 -12.76 5.48
N MET A 18 -4.85 -11.73 5.09
CA MET A 18 -5.09 -11.04 3.82
C MET A 18 -4.97 -12.01 2.64
N HIS A 19 -3.90 -12.82 2.59
CA HIS A 19 -3.71 -13.81 1.51
C HIS A 19 -4.85 -14.82 1.44
N GLN A 20 -5.34 -15.28 2.60
CA GLN A 20 -6.48 -16.20 2.64
C GLN A 20 -7.75 -15.54 2.06
N GLN A 21 -8.05 -14.30 2.44
CA GLN A 21 -9.23 -13.60 1.93
C GLN A 21 -9.11 -13.26 0.44
N VAL A 22 -7.92 -12.89 -0.05
CA VAL A 22 -7.67 -12.69 -1.48
C VAL A 22 -7.87 -14.00 -2.25
N SER A 23 -7.35 -15.12 -1.74
CA SER A 23 -7.55 -16.44 -2.34
C SER A 23 -9.03 -16.82 -2.38
N GLN A 24 -9.76 -16.60 -1.29
CA GLN A 24 -11.20 -16.85 -1.24
C GLN A 24 -11.95 -15.96 -2.23
N TRP A 25 -11.63 -14.66 -2.30
CA TRP A 25 -12.23 -13.74 -3.26
C TRP A 25 -12.01 -14.22 -4.70
N LEU A 26 -10.78 -14.58 -5.07
CA LEU A 26 -10.43 -15.05 -6.42
C LEU A 26 -11.17 -16.36 -6.77
N THR A 27 -11.22 -17.32 -5.83
CA THR A 27 -11.77 -18.66 -6.09
C THR A 27 -13.29 -18.73 -6.01
N GLN A 28 -13.93 -17.90 -5.19
CA GLN A 28 -15.38 -17.92 -4.98
C GLN A 28 -16.12 -16.91 -5.87
N GLN A 29 -15.61 -15.67 -6.00
CA GLN A 29 -16.28 -14.66 -6.83
C GLN A 29 -15.94 -14.85 -8.31
N GLN A 30 -14.71 -15.27 -8.60
CA GLN A 30 -14.21 -15.64 -9.93
C GLN A 30 -14.42 -14.57 -11.03
N TYR A 31 -14.73 -13.33 -10.66
CA TYR A 31 -14.94 -12.26 -11.63
C TYR A 31 -13.65 -11.98 -12.41
N LEU A 32 -12.53 -11.76 -11.70
CA LEU A 32 -11.25 -11.46 -12.32
C LEU A 32 -10.76 -12.62 -13.19
N THR A 33 -10.89 -13.86 -12.70
CA THR A 33 -10.45 -15.04 -13.44
C THR A 33 -11.26 -15.25 -14.72
N ARG A 34 -12.59 -15.07 -14.68
CA ARG A 34 -13.44 -15.12 -15.89
C ARG A 34 -13.16 -13.98 -16.85
N LEU A 35 -12.90 -12.76 -16.36
CA LEU A 35 -12.54 -11.63 -17.20
C LEU A 35 -11.22 -11.87 -17.93
N VAL A 36 -10.19 -12.30 -17.20
CA VAL A 36 -8.88 -12.64 -17.78
C VAL A 36 -9.03 -13.72 -18.83
N GLN A 37 -9.76 -14.80 -18.54
CA GLN A 37 -9.99 -15.87 -19.52
C GLN A 37 -10.69 -15.33 -20.78
N LYS A 38 -11.76 -14.54 -20.63
CA LYS A 38 -12.48 -13.99 -21.77
C LYS A 38 -11.61 -13.08 -22.64
N LEU A 39 -10.74 -12.28 -22.04
CA LEU A 39 -9.80 -11.44 -22.80
C LEU A 39 -8.79 -12.28 -23.57
N LEU A 40 -8.29 -13.37 -22.98
CA LEU A 40 -7.39 -14.30 -23.65
C LEU A 40 -8.07 -15.07 -24.79
N ASP A 41 -9.35 -15.44 -24.63
CA ASP A 41 -10.14 -16.13 -25.67
C ASP A 41 -10.37 -15.22 -26.90
N GLU A 42 -10.42 -13.90 -26.68
CA GLU A 42 -10.55 -12.88 -27.73
C GLU A 42 -9.18 -12.37 -28.23
N GLU A 43 -8.11 -13.12 -27.96
CA GLU A 43 -6.75 -12.87 -28.46
C GLU A 43 -6.13 -11.53 -28.00
N PHE A 44 -6.63 -10.93 -26.92
CA PHE A 44 -6.00 -9.74 -26.33
C PHE A 44 -4.71 -10.12 -25.58
N ALA A 45 -3.72 -9.22 -25.64
CA ALA A 45 -2.58 -9.26 -24.73
C ALA A 45 -3.03 -8.81 -23.34
N VAL A 46 -2.91 -9.70 -22.35
CA VAL A 46 -3.32 -9.41 -20.96
C VAL A 46 -2.10 -9.22 -20.07
N PHE A 47 -2.02 -8.04 -19.46
CA PHE A 47 -1.02 -7.72 -18.45
C PHE A 47 -1.70 -7.44 -17.11
N LEU A 48 -1.12 -7.97 -16.03
CA LEU A 48 -1.58 -7.73 -14.67
C LEU A 48 -0.45 -7.07 -13.86
N THR A 49 -0.79 -6.00 -13.16
CA THR A 49 0.13 -5.27 -12.29
C THR A 49 -0.61 -4.70 -11.09
N ALA A 50 0.14 -4.05 -10.20
CA ALA A 50 -0.40 -3.29 -9.08
C ALA A 50 0.23 -1.89 -9.07
N ASP A 51 -0.47 -0.94 -8.49
CA ASP A 51 0.00 0.41 -8.21
C ASP A 51 0.92 0.44 -6.97
N HIS A 52 0.65 -0.42 -5.99
CA HIS A 52 1.48 -0.62 -4.81
C HIS A 52 1.33 -2.04 -4.24
N GLY A 53 2.26 -2.41 -3.36
CA GLY A 53 2.11 -3.52 -2.43
C GLY A 53 1.60 -3.06 -1.06
N ASN A 54 1.86 -3.83 -0.01
CA ASN A 54 1.43 -3.50 1.35
C ASN A 54 2.31 -4.15 2.41
N VAL A 55 2.20 -3.64 3.64
CA VAL A 55 2.90 -4.17 4.83
C VAL A 55 1.93 -4.36 5.97
N TRP A 56 2.22 -5.34 6.85
CA TRP A 56 1.61 -5.42 8.17
C TRP A 56 2.35 -4.48 9.12
N ALA A 57 1.85 -3.25 9.25
CA ALA A 57 2.52 -2.20 9.99
C ALA A 57 2.16 -2.20 11.48
N HIS A 58 3.14 -1.86 12.31
CA HIS A 58 2.97 -1.68 13.75
C HIS A 58 2.86 -0.19 14.08
N GLY A 59 1.90 0.19 14.92
CA GLY A 59 1.75 1.57 15.34
C GLY A 59 2.89 2.04 16.22
N SER A 60 3.58 3.10 15.79
CA SER A 60 4.64 3.78 16.56
C SER A 60 4.12 5.00 17.32
N GLY A 61 2.81 5.28 17.26
CA GLY A 61 2.21 6.49 17.80
C GLY A 61 1.65 7.38 16.69
N ARG A 62 0.62 8.15 17.03
CA ARG A 62 0.04 9.12 16.09
C ARG A 62 0.69 10.47 16.31
N LEU A 63 1.08 11.10 15.20
CA LEU A 63 1.44 12.50 15.21
C LEU A 63 0.18 13.33 15.50
N SER A 64 0.25 14.18 16.51
CA SER A 64 -0.81 15.12 16.88
C SER A 64 -0.58 16.43 16.12
N GLU A 65 -1.30 16.59 15.01
CA GLU A 65 -1.01 17.64 14.01
C GLU A 65 -2.22 18.57 13.78
N GLY A 66 -3.26 18.47 14.62
CA GLY A 66 -4.47 19.27 14.49
C GLY A 66 -5.26 19.02 13.20
N THR A 67 -6.10 19.98 12.80
CA THR A 67 -6.97 19.91 11.62
C THR A 67 -6.31 20.37 10.32
N LEU A 68 -5.03 20.78 10.35
CA LEU A 68 -4.34 21.45 9.23
C LEU A 68 -3.48 20.51 8.38
N VAL A 69 -3.40 19.22 8.69
CA VAL A 69 -2.74 18.25 7.82
C VAL A 69 -3.74 17.74 6.79
N GLU A 70 -3.49 18.08 5.52
CA GLU A 70 -4.40 17.80 4.41
C GLU A 70 -4.63 16.30 4.18
N THR A 71 -3.64 15.44 4.46
CA THR A 71 -3.76 13.98 4.30
C THR A 71 -3.04 13.20 5.41
N ARG A 72 -3.80 12.38 6.15
CA ARG A 72 -3.31 11.54 7.26
C ARG A 72 -3.01 10.10 6.80
N GLY A 73 -2.09 9.91 5.85
CA GLY A 73 -1.74 8.58 5.32
C GLY A 73 -1.02 7.70 6.35
N GLN A 74 -1.38 6.43 6.54
CA GLN A 74 -0.80 5.65 7.66
C GLN A 74 0.73 5.46 7.59
N ARG A 75 1.32 5.61 6.40
CA ARG A 75 2.76 5.44 6.14
C ARG A 75 3.50 6.74 5.84
N ALA A 76 2.80 7.80 5.43
CA ALA A 76 3.38 9.08 5.02
C ALA A 76 2.53 10.27 5.49
N ARG A 77 3.19 11.39 5.78
CA ARG A 77 2.60 12.69 6.05
C ARG A 77 3.16 13.72 5.10
N ILE A 78 2.29 14.61 4.61
CA ILE A 78 2.65 15.72 3.74
C ILE A 78 2.39 17.02 4.52
N TYR A 79 3.36 17.92 4.48
CA TYR A 79 3.31 19.24 5.11
C TYR A 79 3.62 20.31 4.08
N THR A 80 2.92 21.44 4.21
CA THR A 80 3.19 22.68 3.47
C THR A 80 3.78 23.77 4.35
N ASP A 81 3.62 23.64 5.67
CA ASP A 81 4.16 24.56 6.68
C ASP A 81 5.29 23.85 7.47
N PRO A 82 6.53 24.36 7.40
CA PRO A 82 7.67 23.81 8.11
C PRO A 82 7.46 23.68 9.63
N ALA A 83 6.65 24.55 10.25
CA ALA A 83 6.40 24.50 11.69
C ALA A 83 5.70 23.20 12.12
N PHE A 84 4.79 22.66 11.30
CA PHE A 84 4.13 21.39 11.58
C PHE A 84 5.04 20.19 11.32
N LEU A 85 5.92 20.29 10.31
CA LEU A 85 6.94 19.27 10.05
C LEU A 85 7.91 19.17 11.23
N ASP A 86 8.39 20.31 11.75
CA ASP A 86 9.28 20.35 12.90
C ASP A 86 8.61 19.82 14.18
N LEU A 87 7.34 20.17 14.39
CA LEU A 87 6.56 19.63 15.50
C LEU A 87 6.44 18.10 15.41
N ALA A 88 6.16 17.56 14.22
CA ALA A 88 6.06 16.12 14.00
C ALA A 88 7.38 15.41 14.28
N ARG A 89 8.51 15.98 13.84
CA ARG A 89 9.86 15.47 14.13
C ARG A 89 10.20 15.46 15.62
N GLN A 90 9.75 16.47 16.37
CA GLN A 90 9.95 16.52 17.81
C GLN A 90 9.12 15.45 18.54
N GLN A 91 7.90 15.18 18.07
CA GLN A 91 7.04 14.14 18.63
C GLN A 91 7.57 12.72 18.35
N MET A 92 8.17 12.50 17.18
CA MET A 92 8.66 11.20 16.75
C MET A 92 10.03 11.36 16.06
N PRO A 93 11.14 11.33 16.82
CA PRO A 93 12.49 11.57 16.27
C PRO A 93 12.96 10.53 15.25
N GLU A 94 12.34 9.33 15.23
CA GLU A 94 12.68 8.23 14.33
C GLU A 94 12.05 8.32 12.93
N VAL A 95 11.19 9.34 12.67
CA VAL A 95 10.62 9.55 11.34
C VAL A 95 11.69 9.77 10.29
N ILE A 96 11.39 9.34 9.07
CA ILE A 96 12.28 9.52 7.93
C ILE A 96 11.83 10.76 7.18
N GLU A 97 12.70 11.77 7.09
CA GLU A 97 12.48 12.93 6.24
C GLU A 97 12.76 12.56 4.79
N TRP A 98 11.78 12.73 3.91
CA TRP A 98 11.96 12.50 2.49
C TRP A 98 12.80 13.63 1.89
N SER A 99 13.74 13.29 1.02
CA SER A 99 14.66 14.25 0.37
C SER A 99 14.00 15.19 -0.65
N ASN A 100 12.67 15.21 -0.68
CA ASN A 100 11.82 15.94 -1.62
C ASN A 100 12.01 15.60 -3.11
N VAL A 101 12.71 14.51 -3.41
CA VAL A 101 12.85 14.02 -4.79
C VAL A 101 11.47 13.60 -5.31
N GLY A 102 11.08 14.15 -6.45
CA GLY A 102 9.81 13.83 -7.13
C GLY A 102 8.57 14.52 -6.57
N LEU A 103 8.71 15.43 -5.60
CA LEU A 103 7.62 16.25 -5.06
C LEU A 103 7.81 17.73 -5.42
N PRO A 104 6.72 18.52 -5.48
CA PRO A 104 6.80 19.98 -5.54
C PRO A 104 7.60 20.56 -4.37
N VAL A 105 8.27 21.70 -4.60
CA VAL A 105 9.20 22.31 -3.62
C VAL A 105 8.48 22.75 -2.35
N GLU A 106 7.21 23.12 -2.48
CA GLU A 106 6.32 23.53 -1.39
C GLU A 106 5.81 22.37 -0.53
N LEU A 107 5.96 21.12 -0.97
CA LEU A 107 5.59 19.96 -0.19
C LEU A 107 6.82 19.41 0.52
N GLN A 108 6.64 18.97 1.76
CA GLN A 108 7.62 18.21 2.50
C GLN A 108 6.97 16.95 3.05
N ALA A 109 7.68 15.83 3.06
CA ALA A 109 7.11 14.55 3.48
C ALA A 109 7.91 13.90 4.61
N LEU A 110 7.19 13.38 5.61
CA LEU A 110 7.72 12.49 6.64
C LEU A 110 7.15 11.09 6.43
N LEU A 111 8.01 10.09 6.53
CA LEU A 111 7.66 8.68 6.35
C LEU A 111 7.80 7.94 7.68
N ALA A 112 6.87 7.03 7.93
CA ALA A 112 6.96 6.13 9.08
C ALA A 112 8.17 5.19 8.90
N PRO A 113 9.01 5.00 9.92
CA PRO A 113 10.23 4.22 9.76
C PRO A 113 9.95 2.73 9.62
N LYS A 114 10.77 2.02 8.84
CA LYS A 114 10.73 0.55 8.69
C LYS A 114 9.31 0.07 8.30
N LEU A 115 8.82 -0.98 8.96
CA LEU A 115 7.47 -1.54 8.80
C LEU A 115 6.51 -0.99 9.89
N SER A 116 6.65 0.28 10.29
CA SER A 116 5.74 0.94 11.26
C SER A 116 4.74 1.89 10.60
N GLY A 117 3.70 2.29 11.30
CA GLY A 117 2.74 3.27 10.80
C GLY A 117 2.45 4.34 11.84
N PHE A 118 2.00 5.50 11.38
CA PHE A 118 1.44 6.57 12.21
C PHE A 118 0.05 6.20 12.76
N LEU A 119 0.00 5.07 13.47
CA LEU A 119 -1.17 4.45 14.12
C LEU A 119 -1.01 4.57 15.64
N ASN A 120 -2.05 4.27 16.42
CA ASN A 120 -1.88 4.27 17.87
C ASN A 120 -0.86 3.19 18.29
N SER A 121 -0.10 3.45 19.35
CA SER A 121 0.87 2.48 19.85
C SER A 121 0.17 1.17 20.23
N GLY A 122 0.68 0.05 19.71
CA GLY A 122 0.08 -1.28 19.90
C GLY A 122 -1.00 -1.65 18.89
N GLU A 123 -1.45 -0.73 18.03
CA GLU A 123 -2.27 -1.08 16.87
C GLU A 123 -1.42 -1.72 15.78
N GLN A 124 -2.07 -2.54 14.95
CA GLN A 124 -1.50 -3.07 13.72
C GLN A 124 -2.53 -2.96 12.61
N ALA A 125 -2.06 -2.74 11.38
CA ALA A 125 -2.93 -2.69 10.21
C ALA A 125 -2.15 -3.10 8.97
N VAL A 126 -2.85 -3.68 7.98
CA VAL A 126 -2.29 -3.77 6.63
C VAL A 126 -2.45 -2.40 5.99
N CYS A 127 -1.34 -1.83 5.56
CA CYS A 127 -1.33 -0.51 4.95
C CYS A 127 -0.22 -0.36 3.92
N HIS A 128 -0.25 0.77 3.21
CA HIS A 128 0.65 1.11 2.12
C HIS A 128 0.89 2.62 2.11
N GLY A 129 1.70 3.09 1.15
CA GLY A 129 2.03 4.51 0.95
C GLY A 129 3.38 4.93 1.55
N GLY A 130 4.17 3.98 2.04
CA GLY A 130 5.55 4.17 2.44
C GLY A 130 6.54 3.81 1.33
N ILE A 131 7.80 3.67 1.73
CA ILE A 131 8.94 3.36 0.85
C ILE A 131 9.49 1.95 1.06
N ALA A 132 8.77 1.09 1.78
CA ALA A 132 9.23 -0.29 1.98
C ALA A 132 9.23 -1.06 0.66
N LEU A 133 10.15 -2.00 0.50
CA LEU A 133 10.25 -2.81 -0.73
C LEU A 133 8.95 -3.56 -1.01
N GLU A 134 8.29 -4.03 0.04
CA GLU A 134 6.99 -4.70 0.00
C GLU A 134 5.85 -3.79 -0.48
N GLU A 135 6.02 -2.47 -0.42
CA GLU A 135 5.04 -1.48 -0.90
C GLU A 135 5.35 -0.98 -2.31
N VAL A 136 6.63 -0.91 -2.71
CA VAL A 136 7.02 -0.31 -4.00
C VAL A 136 7.34 -1.33 -5.09
N ILE A 137 7.72 -2.56 -4.72
CA ILE A 137 7.94 -3.63 -5.71
C ILE A 137 6.59 -4.32 -5.98
N VAL A 138 6.11 -4.14 -7.20
CA VAL A 138 4.85 -4.69 -7.67
C VAL A 138 5.06 -5.69 -8.81
N PRO A 139 4.21 -6.71 -8.95
CA PRO A 139 4.27 -7.60 -10.09
C PRO A 139 3.96 -6.83 -11.37
N PHE A 140 4.62 -7.20 -12.47
CA PHE A 140 4.20 -6.85 -13.81
C PHE A 140 4.29 -8.13 -14.64
N VAL A 141 3.14 -8.79 -14.83
CA VAL A 141 3.08 -10.11 -15.43
C VAL A 141 2.25 -10.08 -16.71
N GLN A 142 2.76 -10.72 -17.75
CA GLN A 142 1.96 -11.06 -18.92
C GLN A 142 1.29 -12.41 -18.67
N ILE A 143 -0.02 -12.48 -18.86
CA ILE A 143 -0.79 -13.72 -18.77
C ILE A 143 -1.03 -14.20 -20.19
N ASN A 144 -0.64 -15.43 -20.47
CA ASN A 144 -0.82 -16.09 -21.76
C ASN A 144 -1.73 -17.31 -21.59
N GLN A 145 -2.33 -17.77 -22.70
CA GLN A 145 -2.92 -19.10 -22.71
C GLN A 145 -1.83 -20.14 -22.44
N LYS A 146 -2.22 -21.24 -21.79
CA LYS A 146 -1.30 -22.34 -21.55
C LYS A 146 -1.04 -23.03 -22.89
N ASP A 147 0.21 -23.05 -23.34
CA ASP A 147 0.62 -23.84 -24.49
C ASP A 147 0.39 -25.32 -24.18
N THR A 148 -0.67 -25.90 -24.73
CA THR A 148 -0.98 -27.33 -24.56
C THR A 148 -0.06 -28.25 -25.36
N ASN A 149 0.89 -27.68 -26.12
CA ASN A 149 1.83 -28.40 -26.99
C ASN A 149 3.28 -28.38 -26.49
N ALA A 150 3.55 -27.81 -25.31
CA ALA A 150 4.87 -27.83 -24.68
C ALA A 150 4.95 -28.99 -23.67
N GLU A 151 5.23 -30.20 -24.18
CA GLU A 151 5.79 -31.32 -23.40
C GLU A 151 7.30 -31.42 -23.63
#